data_AF-A0A1J5WDE7-F1
#
_entry.id   AF-A0A1J5WDE7-F1
#
_cell.length_a   1.000
_cell.length_b   1.000
_cell.length_c   1.000
_cell.angle_alpha   90.00
_cell.angle_beta   90.00
_cell.angle_gamma   90.00
#
_symmetry.space_group_name_H-M   'P 1'
#
loop_
_entity.id
_entity.type
_entity.pdbx_description
1 polymer ?
#
loop_
_entity_poly.entity_id
_entity_poly.type
_entity_poly.pdbx_seq_one_letter_code
_entity_poly.pdbx_strand_id
1 'polypeptide(L)'
;KLELSLFAINILPKLALHEENEMKEFILSAEKKEYVSKVIRAENSSIWLGKVKKMELFRYAINVLPKLQLHEENVMDEFCLSADRIEYVSEAILAENNIWLGKVNKLDLKLFAINILPKLKLHEENVMEEFSLSVEKEEYVSEVIRAKNNSIWFGRLKNLRLKSFAIRILPKLKLHEENEMEEFSLNSEKKEYVSEVIRAENNTIWLGSVKKVTLFRYAINILSKLHEKNVMEELCLSVDRIEHVSEVIRAENNSIKLGKVNKLDLKLLMINILPKLQLHEENEMEEFLLSADREEYVSEVILAKNNTIWLGKVKKLELKLFAINILPKLKLHEENEMEEICLSLIIPKLEHAYKIILAKKHRISTRGVKNLVLSGYAINFLPEIHGASDL
;
A
#
# COMPACT_ATOMS: atom_id res chain seq x y z
N LYS A 1 11.59 -32.48 -9.86
CA LYS A 1 11.04 -31.44 -10.77
C LYS A 1 10.12 -32.15 -11.76
N LEU A 2 8.94 -31.64 -11.99
CA LEU A 2 8.01 -32.13 -13.00
C LEU A 2 7.60 -30.95 -13.88
N GLU A 3 7.90 -31.04 -15.17
CA GLU A 3 7.59 -30.02 -16.16
C GLU A 3 6.86 -30.69 -17.32
N LEU A 4 5.60 -30.29 -17.55
CA LEU A 4 4.77 -30.85 -18.62
C LEU A 4 4.22 -29.71 -19.46
N SER A 5 4.38 -29.81 -20.77
CA SER A 5 3.86 -28.84 -21.72
C SER A 5 2.95 -29.50 -22.74
N LEU A 6 2.02 -28.72 -23.28
CA LEU A 6 1.12 -29.15 -24.34
C LEU A 6 0.39 -30.46 -23.97
N PHE A 7 0.31 -31.43 -24.88
CA PHE A 7 -0.37 -32.71 -24.66
C PHE A 7 0.21 -33.55 -23.51
N ALA A 8 1.46 -33.32 -23.08
CA ALA A 8 2.06 -34.09 -21.99
C ALA A 8 1.31 -33.90 -20.68
N ILE A 9 0.61 -32.78 -20.48
CA ILE A 9 -0.16 -32.51 -19.26
C ILE A 9 -1.26 -33.56 -19.03
N ASN A 10 -1.83 -34.13 -20.11
CA ASN A 10 -2.86 -35.17 -20.03
C ASN A 10 -2.35 -36.51 -19.44
N ILE A 11 -1.06 -36.66 -19.15
CA ILE A 11 -0.53 -37.82 -18.41
C ILE A 11 -0.65 -37.65 -16.89
N LEU A 12 -0.92 -36.44 -16.38
CA LEU A 12 -0.97 -36.17 -14.93
C LEU A 12 -1.83 -37.17 -14.14
N PRO A 13 -3.07 -37.51 -14.55
CA PRO A 13 -3.91 -38.45 -13.80
C PRO A 13 -3.37 -39.89 -13.81
N LYS A 14 -2.38 -40.20 -14.65
CA LYS A 14 -1.74 -41.51 -14.76
C LYS A 14 -0.41 -41.59 -14.00
N LEU A 15 0.12 -40.46 -13.54
CA LEU A 15 1.31 -40.46 -12.72
C LEU A 15 0.90 -41.04 -11.35
N ALA A 16 1.63 -42.07 -10.90
CA ALA A 16 1.44 -42.67 -9.58
C ALA A 16 2.05 -41.76 -8.51
N LEU A 17 1.49 -40.54 -8.37
CA LEU A 17 1.88 -39.59 -7.36
C LEU A 17 1.11 -39.89 -6.06
N HIS A 18 1.80 -39.85 -4.94
CA HIS A 18 1.25 -40.03 -3.60
C HIS A 18 1.44 -38.76 -2.76
N GLU A 19 0.78 -38.73 -1.59
CA GLU A 19 0.80 -37.62 -0.65
C GLU A 19 2.21 -37.26 -0.16
N GLU A 20 3.06 -38.25 0.11
CA GLU A 20 4.44 -38.03 0.58
C GLU A 20 5.42 -37.52 -0.50
N ASN A 21 4.96 -37.29 -1.74
CA ASN A 21 5.85 -36.80 -2.78
C ASN A 21 6.37 -35.39 -2.46
N GLU A 22 7.65 -35.16 -2.71
CA GLU A 22 8.24 -33.82 -2.60
C GLU A 22 8.80 -33.36 -3.95
N MET A 23 8.22 -32.28 -4.48
CA MET A 23 8.65 -31.67 -5.73
C MET A 23 9.26 -30.31 -5.49
N LYS A 24 10.50 -30.14 -5.97
CA LYS A 24 11.12 -28.81 -6.01
C LYS A 24 10.35 -27.84 -6.92
N GLU A 25 9.90 -28.31 -8.08
CA GLU A 25 9.27 -27.50 -9.13
C GLU A 25 8.19 -28.32 -9.83
N PHE A 26 7.02 -27.71 -10.01
CA PHE A 26 5.89 -28.22 -10.80
C PHE A 26 5.46 -27.15 -11.80
N ILE A 27 5.75 -27.38 -13.09
CA ILE A 27 5.55 -26.38 -14.14
C ILE A 27 4.64 -26.96 -15.22
N LEU A 28 3.53 -26.28 -15.52
CA LEU A 28 2.61 -26.67 -16.58
C LEU A 28 2.34 -25.51 -17.55
N SER A 29 2.34 -25.79 -18.86
CA SER A 29 2.00 -24.79 -19.89
C SER A 29 1.18 -25.39 -21.03
N ALA A 30 0.02 -24.80 -21.32
CA ALA A 30 -0.88 -25.27 -22.38
C ALA A 30 -1.49 -24.12 -23.18
N GLU A 31 -1.24 -24.09 -24.48
CA GLU A 31 -1.80 -23.06 -25.37
C GLU A 31 -3.22 -23.37 -25.86
N LYS A 32 -3.67 -24.62 -25.75
CA LYS A 32 -4.99 -25.08 -26.20
C LYS A 32 -5.72 -25.88 -25.12
N LYS A 33 -7.04 -25.77 -25.08
CA LYS A 33 -7.91 -26.52 -24.14
C LYS A 33 -7.75 -28.04 -24.28
N GLU A 34 -7.53 -28.55 -25.50
CA GLU A 34 -7.37 -29.99 -25.76
C GLU A 34 -6.19 -30.64 -25.00
N TYR A 35 -5.14 -29.86 -24.73
CA TYR A 35 -3.92 -30.29 -24.04
C TYR A 35 -4.14 -30.60 -22.55
N VAL A 36 -5.19 -30.05 -21.96
CA VAL A 36 -5.55 -30.22 -20.53
C VAL A 36 -6.90 -30.91 -20.36
N SER A 37 -7.55 -31.30 -21.46
CA SER A 37 -8.94 -31.77 -21.46
C SER A 37 -9.18 -33.02 -20.63
N LYS A 38 -8.22 -33.96 -20.55
CA LYS A 38 -8.36 -35.15 -19.71
C LYS A 38 -8.27 -34.81 -18.23
N VAL A 39 -7.39 -33.87 -17.89
CA VAL A 39 -7.17 -33.40 -16.51
C VAL A 39 -8.39 -32.63 -16.01
N ILE A 40 -8.93 -31.70 -16.81
CA ILE A 40 -10.12 -30.89 -16.45
C ILE A 40 -11.36 -31.77 -16.22
N ARG A 41 -11.46 -32.93 -16.88
CA ARG A 41 -12.56 -33.89 -16.69
C ARG A 41 -12.42 -34.75 -15.43
N ALA A 42 -11.27 -34.73 -14.78
CA ALA A 42 -11.09 -35.43 -13.52
C ALA A 42 -11.94 -34.79 -12.41
N GLU A 43 -12.20 -35.54 -11.34
CA GLU A 43 -12.86 -35.01 -10.15
C GLU A 43 -11.98 -33.93 -9.49
N ASN A 44 -12.60 -32.98 -8.78
CA ASN A 44 -11.85 -31.94 -8.06
C ASN A 44 -10.98 -32.59 -6.98
N SER A 45 -9.77 -32.07 -6.81
CA SER A 45 -8.80 -32.60 -5.84
C SER A 45 -8.54 -34.12 -5.98
N SER A 46 -8.57 -34.67 -7.21
CA SER A 46 -8.32 -36.11 -7.43
C SER A 46 -6.87 -36.44 -7.79
N ILE A 47 -6.05 -35.43 -8.11
CA ILE A 47 -4.68 -35.60 -8.57
C ILE A 47 -3.72 -35.14 -7.47
N TRP A 48 -3.20 -36.10 -6.72
CA TRP A 48 -2.22 -35.86 -5.67
C TRP A 48 -0.88 -35.37 -6.24
N LEU A 49 -0.35 -34.28 -5.70
CA LEU A 49 1.01 -33.80 -6.01
C LEU A 49 1.98 -33.93 -4.84
N GLY A 50 1.46 -34.08 -3.62
CA GLY A 50 2.24 -34.03 -2.38
C GLY A 50 2.67 -32.61 -2.02
N LYS A 51 3.91 -32.43 -1.58
CA LYS A 51 4.54 -31.14 -1.24
C LYS A 51 5.24 -30.56 -2.47
N VAL A 52 4.95 -29.30 -2.81
CA VAL A 52 5.51 -28.60 -3.98
C VAL A 52 6.11 -27.27 -3.53
N LYS A 53 7.43 -27.11 -3.68
CA LYS A 53 8.13 -25.86 -3.31
C LYS A 53 7.83 -24.71 -4.27
N LYS A 54 7.75 -24.98 -5.57
CA LYS A 54 7.46 -23.97 -6.59
C LYS A 54 6.47 -24.49 -7.62
N MET A 55 5.40 -23.74 -7.86
CA MET A 55 4.37 -24.10 -8.83
C MET A 55 4.12 -22.96 -9.82
N GLU A 56 4.25 -23.25 -11.11
CA GLU A 56 4.01 -22.30 -12.19
C GLU A 56 3.01 -22.87 -13.20
N LEU A 57 1.89 -22.19 -13.42
CA LEU A 57 0.88 -22.60 -14.40
C LEU A 57 0.64 -21.48 -15.42
N PHE A 58 0.76 -21.82 -16.69
CA PHE A 58 0.61 -20.87 -17.80
C PHE A 58 -0.57 -21.23 -18.70
N ARG A 59 -1.36 -20.21 -19.07
CA ARG A 59 -2.47 -20.31 -20.02
C ARG A 59 -3.49 -21.38 -19.59
N TYR A 60 -3.95 -22.26 -20.50
CA TYR A 60 -4.95 -23.29 -20.16
C TYR A 60 -4.51 -24.27 -19.08
N ALA A 61 -3.21 -24.35 -18.76
CA ALA A 61 -2.74 -25.18 -17.66
C ALA A 61 -3.31 -24.71 -16.31
N ILE A 62 -3.69 -23.45 -16.17
CA ILE A 62 -4.28 -22.93 -14.93
C ILE A 62 -5.63 -23.61 -14.62
N ASN A 63 -6.40 -23.98 -15.65
CA ASN A 63 -7.67 -24.70 -15.48
C ASN A 63 -7.52 -26.11 -14.86
N VAL A 64 -6.30 -26.64 -14.74
CA VAL A 64 -6.07 -27.91 -14.01
C VAL A 64 -6.04 -27.74 -12.50
N LEU A 65 -5.87 -26.50 -12.01
CA LEU A 65 -5.63 -26.20 -10.61
C LEU A 65 -6.70 -26.76 -9.65
N PRO A 66 -8.02 -26.68 -9.93
CA PRO A 66 -9.05 -27.30 -9.07
C PRO A 66 -8.97 -28.82 -8.95
N LYS A 67 -8.18 -29.47 -9.80
CA LYS A 67 -8.03 -30.94 -9.86
C LYS A 67 -6.83 -31.42 -9.06
N LEU A 68 -5.92 -30.51 -8.72
CA LEU A 68 -4.70 -30.80 -7.98
C LEU A 68 -4.99 -30.84 -6.48
N GLN A 69 -4.43 -31.82 -5.80
CA GLN A 69 -4.43 -31.93 -4.34
C GLN A 69 -3.00 -31.86 -3.82
N LEU A 70 -2.73 -30.84 -3.03
CA LEU A 70 -1.47 -30.67 -2.30
C LEU A 70 -1.60 -31.28 -0.91
N HIS A 71 -0.48 -31.69 -0.34
CA HIS A 71 -0.39 -32.11 1.05
C HIS A 71 -0.89 -30.99 2.00
N GLU A 72 -1.52 -31.32 3.13
CA GLU A 72 -2.06 -30.34 4.07
C GLU A 72 -0.98 -29.39 4.62
N GLU A 73 0.18 -29.95 4.98
CA GLU A 73 1.40 -29.24 5.39
C GLU A 73 2.23 -28.66 4.23
N ASN A 74 1.67 -28.48 3.02
CA ASN A 74 2.43 -27.92 1.92
C ASN A 74 2.93 -26.50 2.26
N VAL A 75 4.25 -26.29 2.13
CA VAL A 75 4.89 -24.98 2.25
C VAL A 75 5.55 -24.68 0.90
N MET A 76 4.94 -23.75 0.17
CA MET A 76 5.36 -23.35 -1.16
C MET A 76 6.14 -22.03 -1.09
N ASP A 77 7.34 -22.02 -1.64
CA ASP A 77 8.17 -20.82 -1.79
C ASP A 77 7.54 -19.84 -2.80
N GLU A 78 7.01 -20.34 -3.92
CA GLU A 78 6.47 -19.50 -5.00
C GLU A 78 5.29 -20.16 -5.73
N PHE A 79 4.18 -19.43 -5.85
CA PHE A 79 3.02 -19.77 -6.67
C PHE A 79 2.82 -18.71 -7.76
N CYS A 80 3.01 -19.09 -9.03
CA CYS A 80 2.90 -18.18 -10.17
C CYS A 80 1.84 -18.64 -11.17
N LEU A 81 0.91 -17.75 -11.53
CA LEU A 81 -0.08 -17.98 -12.58
C LEU A 81 -0.06 -16.85 -13.61
N SER A 82 -0.14 -17.19 -14.90
CA SER A 82 -0.23 -16.18 -15.97
C SER A 82 -1.18 -16.61 -17.10
N ALA A 83 -2.17 -15.76 -17.38
CA ALA A 83 -3.16 -15.97 -18.44
C ALA A 83 -3.50 -14.66 -19.15
N ASP A 84 -3.15 -14.56 -20.42
CA ASP A 84 -3.47 -13.41 -21.29
C ASP A 84 -4.91 -13.44 -21.85
N ARG A 85 -5.68 -14.50 -21.57
CA ARG A 85 -7.10 -14.62 -21.96
C ARG A 85 -7.97 -15.20 -20.85
N ILE A 86 -9.25 -14.83 -20.82
CA ILE A 86 -10.19 -15.29 -19.79
C ILE A 86 -10.50 -16.80 -19.91
N GLU A 87 -10.49 -17.37 -21.11
CA GLU A 87 -10.80 -18.81 -21.31
C GLU A 87 -9.73 -19.72 -20.67
N TYR A 88 -8.52 -19.19 -20.45
CA TYR A 88 -7.42 -19.92 -19.81
C TYR A 88 -7.65 -20.16 -18.32
N VAL A 89 -8.59 -19.42 -17.71
CA VAL A 89 -8.87 -19.45 -16.27
C VAL A 89 -10.34 -19.75 -15.95
N SER A 90 -11.19 -19.87 -16.97
CA SER A 90 -12.64 -19.97 -16.80
C SER A 90 -13.07 -21.17 -15.97
N GLU A 91 -12.44 -22.34 -16.16
CA GLU A 91 -12.79 -23.55 -15.39
C GLU A 91 -12.35 -23.41 -13.93
N ALA A 92 -11.21 -22.76 -13.68
CA ALA A 92 -10.74 -22.49 -12.32
C ALA A 92 -11.65 -21.48 -11.59
N ILE A 93 -12.12 -20.44 -12.29
CA ILE A 93 -13.07 -19.46 -11.75
C ILE A 93 -14.44 -20.10 -11.44
N LEU A 94 -14.90 -21.02 -12.29
CA LEU A 94 -16.20 -21.69 -12.15
C LEU A 94 -16.16 -22.90 -11.22
N ALA A 95 -14.99 -23.30 -10.71
CA ALA A 95 -14.86 -24.43 -9.81
C ALA A 95 -15.73 -24.24 -8.56
N GLU A 96 -16.53 -25.24 -8.21
CA GLU A 96 -17.40 -25.21 -7.04
C GLU A 96 -16.58 -25.13 -5.74
N ASN A 97 -15.46 -25.86 -5.70
CA ASN A 97 -14.58 -25.95 -4.54
C ASN A 97 -13.50 -24.86 -4.54
N ASN A 98 -13.10 -24.44 -3.35
CA ASN A 98 -11.90 -23.64 -3.17
C ASN A 98 -10.65 -24.50 -3.41
N ILE A 99 -9.59 -23.86 -3.87
CA ILE A 99 -8.30 -24.44 -4.22
C ILE A 99 -7.38 -24.26 -3.02
N TRP A 100 -7.08 -25.36 -2.32
CA TRP A 100 -6.17 -25.35 -1.19
C TRP A 100 -4.70 -25.37 -1.64
N LEU A 101 -3.91 -24.37 -1.21
CA LEU A 101 -2.49 -24.28 -1.53
C LEU A 101 -1.55 -24.59 -0.36
N GLY A 102 -2.08 -24.68 0.87
CA GLY A 102 -1.27 -24.72 2.08
C GLY A 102 -0.68 -23.33 2.43
N LYS A 103 0.58 -23.28 2.85
CA LYS A 103 1.34 -22.05 3.09
C LYS A 103 2.04 -21.62 1.80
N VAL A 104 1.95 -20.35 1.44
CA VAL A 104 2.55 -19.77 0.23
C VAL A 104 3.34 -18.51 0.61
N ASN A 105 4.65 -18.55 0.37
CA ASN A 105 5.53 -17.45 0.71
C ASN A 105 5.43 -16.28 -0.30
N LYS A 106 5.38 -16.58 -1.61
CA LYS A 106 5.21 -15.58 -2.67
C LYS A 106 4.07 -15.94 -3.63
N LEU A 107 3.17 -14.99 -3.87
CA LEU A 107 2.04 -15.14 -4.78
C LEU A 107 2.15 -14.14 -5.96
N ASP A 108 2.38 -14.66 -7.17
CA ASP A 108 2.49 -13.86 -8.40
C ASP A 108 1.36 -14.23 -9.38
N LEU A 109 0.37 -13.34 -9.52
CA LEU A 109 -0.75 -13.53 -10.45
C LEU A 109 -0.70 -12.47 -11.55
N LYS A 110 -0.66 -12.91 -12.81
CA LYS A 110 -0.54 -12.03 -13.97
C LYS A 110 -1.78 -12.08 -14.85
N LEU A 111 -2.22 -10.91 -15.32
CA LEU A 111 -3.31 -10.76 -16.29
C LEU A 111 -4.62 -11.40 -15.78
N PHE A 112 -5.33 -12.18 -16.59
CA PHE A 112 -6.59 -12.82 -16.18
C PHE A 112 -6.44 -13.86 -15.06
N ALA A 113 -5.22 -14.32 -14.75
CA ALA A 113 -4.99 -15.25 -13.64
C ALA A 113 -5.38 -14.65 -12.28
N ILE A 114 -5.44 -13.33 -12.16
CA ILE A 114 -5.85 -12.63 -10.94
C ILE A 114 -7.31 -12.95 -10.59
N ASN A 115 -8.18 -13.21 -11.57
CA ASN A 115 -9.58 -13.56 -11.34
C ASN A 115 -9.77 -14.90 -10.60
N ILE A 116 -8.73 -15.72 -10.44
CA ILE A 116 -8.77 -16.94 -9.62
C ILE A 116 -8.63 -16.64 -8.14
N LEU A 117 -8.18 -15.45 -7.76
CA LEU A 117 -7.89 -15.10 -6.38
C LEU A 117 -9.00 -15.46 -5.37
N PRO A 118 -10.30 -15.22 -5.65
CA PRO A 118 -11.38 -15.59 -4.73
C PRO A 118 -11.54 -17.10 -4.48
N LYS A 119 -10.94 -17.95 -5.33
CA LYS A 119 -10.95 -19.41 -5.21
C LYS A 119 -9.76 -19.95 -4.44
N LEU A 120 -8.70 -19.18 -4.26
CA LEU A 120 -7.52 -19.64 -3.54
C LEU A 120 -7.80 -19.63 -2.04
N LYS A 121 -7.47 -20.74 -1.37
CA LYS A 121 -7.49 -20.87 0.08
C LYS A 121 -6.08 -21.19 0.56
N LEU A 122 -5.59 -20.34 1.45
CA LEU A 122 -4.33 -20.53 2.14
C LEU A 122 -4.57 -21.07 3.54
N HIS A 123 -3.52 -21.65 4.11
CA HIS A 123 -3.49 -22.04 5.51
C HIS A 123 -3.74 -20.82 6.43
N GLU A 124 -4.41 -21.04 7.57
CA GLU A 124 -4.76 -19.95 8.49
C GLU A 124 -3.52 -19.25 9.06
N GLU A 125 -2.50 -20.04 9.41
CA GLU A 125 -1.18 -19.57 9.84
C GLU A 125 -0.26 -19.07 8.71
N ASN A 126 -0.77 -18.87 7.49
CA ASN A 126 0.07 -18.41 6.38
C ASN A 126 0.73 -17.07 6.71
N VAL A 127 2.04 -16.97 6.45
CA VAL A 127 2.81 -15.73 6.50
C VAL A 127 3.43 -15.51 5.14
N MET A 128 2.80 -14.68 4.33
CA MET A 128 3.26 -14.38 2.98
C MET A 128 4.29 -13.25 3.01
N GLU A 129 5.44 -13.44 2.37
CA GLU A 129 6.46 -12.40 2.25
C GLU A 129 6.04 -11.31 1.27
N GLU A 130 5.47 -11.65 0.13
CA GLU A 130 5.14 -10.68 -0.92
C GLU A 130 3.85 -11.03 -1.67
N PHE A 131 2.96 -10.04 -1.75
CA PHE A 131 1.84 -10.01 -2.68
C PHE A 131 1.84 -8.69 -3.47
N SER A 132 2.15 -8.79 -4.77
CA SER A 132 2.25 -7.64 -5.65
C SER A 132 1.41 -7.83 -6.92
N LEU A 133 0.53 -6.87 -7.21
CA LEU A 133 -0.30 -6.88 -8.41
C LEU A 133 -0.23 -5.54 -9.14
N SER A 134 -0.11 -5.60 -10.47
CA SER A 134 -0.13 -4.44 -11.36
C SER A 134 -1.04 -4.72 -12.54
N VAL A 135 -2.14 -3.98 -12.63
CA VAL A 135 -3.21 -4.29 -13.59
C VAL A 135 -3.67 -3.04 -14.31
N GLU A 136 -3.48 -2.99 -15.63
CA GLU A 136 -3.81 -1.82 -16.45
C GLU A 136 -5.26 -1.81 -16.96
N LYS A 137 -5.97 -2.95 -16.87
CA LYS A 137 -7.35 -3.10 -17.35
C LYS A 137 -8.27 -3.74 -16.31
N GLU A 138 -9.49 -3.23 -16.20
CA GLU A 138 -10.51 -3.75 -15.27
C GLU A 138 -10.88 -5.21 -15.52
N GLU A 139 -10.89 -5.66 -16.79
CA GLU A 139 -11.26 -7.04 -17.16
C GLU A 139 -10.42 -8.12 -16.47
N TYR A 140 -9.16 -7.81 -16.13
CA TYR A 140 -8.27 -8.74 -15.45
C TYR A 140 -8.62 -8.97 -13.97
N VAL A 141 -9.47 -8.12 -13.37
CA VAL A 141 -9.85 -8.16 -11.96
C VAL A 141 -11.37 -8.21 -11.75
N SER A 142 -12.14 -8.45 -12.81
CA SER A 142 -13.60 -8.39 -12.79
C SER A 142 -14.24 -9.34 -11.79
N GLU A 143 -13.72 -10.57 -11.65
CA GLU A 143 -14.26 -11.55 -10.71
C GLU A 143 -13.87 -11.23 -9.26
N VAL A 144 -12.67 -10.70 -9.06
CA VAL A 144 -12.21 -10.28 -7.73
C VAL A 144 -13.05 -9.11 -7.21
N ILE A 145 -13.36 -8.14 -8.07
CA ILE A 145 -14.22 -7.00 -7.73
C ILE A 145 -15.64 -7.44 -7.36
N ARG A 146 -16.16 -8.49 -8.00
CA ARG A 146 -17.49 -9.06 -7.68
C ARG A 146 -17.52 -9.81 -6.35
N ALA A 147 -16.36 -10.21 -5.82
CA ALA A 147 -16.29 -10.85 -4.52
C ALA A 147 -16.83 -9.92 -3.41
N LYS A 148 -17.35 -10.53 -2.35
CA LYS A 148 -17.79 -9.80 -1.16
C LYS A 148 -16.56 -9.14 -0.50
N ASN A 149 -16.76 -7.98 0.14
CA ASN A 149 -15.69 -7.35 0.91
C ASN A 149 -15.20 -8.29 2.03
N ASN A 150 -13.90 -8.26 2.33
CA ASN A 150 -13.25 -9.11 3.31
C ASN A 150 -13.48 -10.63 3.11
N SER A 151 -13.66 -11.09 1.87
CA SER A 151 -13.90 -12.51 1.57
C SER A 151 -12.63 -13.28 1.18
N ILE A 152 -11.56 -12.58 0.79
CA ILE A 152 -10.31 -13.19 0.32
C ILE A 152 -9.31 -13.19 1.47
N TRP A 153 -9.14 -14.33 2.13
CA TRP A 153 -8.25 -14.49 3.28
C TRP A 153 -6.80 -14.79 2.87
N PHE A 154 -5.85 -14.01 3.38
CA PHE A 154 -4.41 -14.20 3.11
C PHE A 154 -3.58 -14.63 4.33
N GLY A 155 -4.17 -14.67 5.53
CA GLY A 155 -3.40 -14.80 6.77
C GLY A 155 -2.61 -13.52 7.06
N ARG A 156 -1.33 -13.66 7.37
CA ARG A 156 -0.39 -12.55 7.56
C ARG A 156 0.37 -12.25 6.27
N LEU A 157 0.67 -10.98 6.03
CA LEU A 157 1.32 -10.48 4.82
C LEU A 157 2.34 -9.40 5.17
N LYS A 158 3.61 -9.64 4.83
CA LYS A 158 4.70 -8.68 5.07
C LYS A 158 4.70 -7.53 4.07
N ASN A 159 4.50 -7.80 2.77
CA ASN A 159 4.56 -6.76 1.74
C ASN A 159 3.35 -6.81 0.81
N LEU A 160 2.59 -5.72 0.73
CA LEU A 160 1.44 -5.55 -0.14
C LEU A 160 1.67 -4.39 -1.11
N ARG A 161 1.76 -4.70 -2.41
CA ARG A 161 1.96 -3.68 -3.46
C ARG A 161 0.87 -3.77 -4.52
N LEU A 162 0.04 -2.74 -4.65
CA LEU A 162 -1.02 -2.70 -5.66
C LEU A 162 -0.86 -1.49 -6.58
N LYS A 163 -0.91 -1.72 -7.90
CA LYS A 163 -0.83 -0.68 -8.92
C LYS A 163 -2.04 -0.70 -9.84
N SER A 164 -2.50 0.49 -10.22
CA SER A 164 -3.59 0.69 -11.17
C SER A 164 -4.88 -0.05 -10.73
N PHE A 165 -5.60 -0.76 -11.61
CA PHE A 165 -6.87 -1.44 -11.26
C PHE A 165 -6.73 -2.49 -10.16
N ALA A 166 -5.53 -2.98 -9.87
CA ALA A 166 -5.30 -3.93 -8.77
C ALA A 166 -5.71 -3.34 -7.41
N ILE A 167 -5.70 -2.03 -7.27
CA ILE A 167 -6.09 -1.34 -6.03
C ILE A 167 -7.56 -1.63 -5.66
N ARG A 168 -8.43 -1.88 -6.64
CA ARG A 168 -9.85 -2.22 -6.38
C ARG A 168 -10.06 -3.54 -5.65
N ILE A 169 -9.02 -4.38 -5.59
CA ILE A 169 -9.02 -5.63 -4.83
C ILE A 169 -8.93 -5.35 -3.33
N LEU A 170 -8.38 -4.21 -2.91
CA LEU A 170 -8.06 -3.93 -1.52
C LEU A 170 -9.24 -4.16 -0.54
N PRO A 171 -10.47 -3.69 -0.80
CA PRO A 171 -11.62 -3.94 0.09
C PRO A 171 -12.06 -5.42 0.15
N LYS A 172 -11.56 -6.26 -0.75
CA LYS A 172 -11.89 -7.70 -0.84
C LYS A 172 -10.97 -8.54 0.02
N LEU A 173 -9.80 -8.01 0.34
CA LEU A 173 -8.77 -8.70 1.11
C LEU A 173 -9.13 -8.70 2.59
N LYS A 174 -8.90 -9.84 3.25
CA LYS A 174 -8.97 -10.00 4.70
C LYS A 174 -7.62 -10.50 5.19
N LEU A 175 -7.01 -9.72 6.07
CA LEU A 175 -5.77 -10.05 6.75
C LEU A 175 -6.07 -10.54 8.17
N HIS A 176 -5.11 -11.24 8.76
CA HIS A 176 -5.14 -11.60 10.17
C HIS A 176 -5.19 -10.36 11.06
N GLU A 177 -5.82 -10.47 12.24
CA GLU A 177 -5.97 -9.33 13.15
C GLU A 177 -4.61 -8.86 13.70
N GLU A 178 -3.72 -9.79 13.97
CA GLU A 178 -2.31 -9.58 14.37
C GLU A 178 -1.36 -9.45 13.16
N ASN A 179 -1.83 -8.86 12.06
CA ASN A 179 -0.95 -8.66 10.91
C ASN A 179 0.11 -7.58 11.20
N GLU A 180 1.38 -7.95 11.01
CA GLU A 180 2.51 -7.03 11.06
C GLU A 180 3.11 -6.93 9.64
N MET A 181 2.78 -5.84 8.96
CA MET A 181 3.20 -5.56 7.58
C MET A 181 4.46 -4.69 7.59
N GLU A 182 5.45 -5.06 6.79
CA GLU A 182 6.65 -4.24 6.55
C GLU A 182 6.34 -3.10 5.58
N GLU A 183 5.65 -3.39 4.47
CA GLU A 183 5.35 -2.37 3.45
C GLU A 183 3.94 -2.51 2.86
N PHE A 184 3.21 -1.39 2.85
CA PHE A 184 1.98 -1.20 2.11
C PHE A 184 2.17 -0.09 1.07
N SER A 185 2.15 -0.42 -0.21
CA SER A 185 2.37 0.54 -1.29
C SER A 185 1.26 0.52 -2.34
N LEU A 186 0.64 1.69 -2.56
CA LEU A 186 -0.36 1.90 -3.62
C LEU A 186 0.10 2.97 -4.61
N ASN A 187 -0.06 2.71 -5.91
CA ASN A 187 0.21 3.70 -6.97
C ASN A 187 -0.89 3.68 -8.05
N SER A 188 -1.54 4.81 -8.24
CA SER A 188 -2.61 4.96 -9.23
C SER A 188 -2.45 6.20 -10.11
N GLU A 189 -2.33 6.02 -11.42
CA GLU A 189 -2.26 7.13 -12.38
C GLU A 189 -3.62 7.71 -12.76
N LYS A 190 -4.72 6.99 -12.45
CA LYS A 190 -6.07 7.41 -12.84
C LYS A 190 -7.04 7.30 -11.67
N LYS A 191 -8.00 8.23 -11.63
CA LYS A 191 -9.08 8.22 -10.64
C LYS A 191 -9.93 6.95 -10.70
N GLU A 192 -10.19 6.44 -11.90
CA GLU A 192 -11.03 5.25 -12.12
C GLU A 192 -10.53 4.01 -11.35
N TYR A 193 -9.21 3.87 -11.20
CA TYR A 193 -8.55 2.74 -10.53
C TYR A 193 -8.80 2.70 -9.02
N VAL A 194 -9.15 3.84 -8.40
CA VAL A 194 -9.38 3.95 -6.95
C VAL A 194 -10.85 4.22 -6.61
N SER A 195 -11.68 4.46 -7.62
CA SER A 195 -13.06 4.94 -7.45
C SER A 195 -13.94 4.04 -6.59
N GLU A 196 -13.82 2.71 -6.72
CA GLU A 196 -14.56 1.75 -5.90
C GLU A 196 -14.13 1.82 -4.43
N VAL A 197 -12.82 1.91 -4.17
CA VAL A 197 -12.27 1.99 -2.82
C VAL A 197 -12.71 3.30 -2.14
N ILE A 198 -12.71 4.41 -2.87
CA ILE A 198 -13.16 5.72 -2.36
C ILE A 198 -14.66 5.70 -2.02
N ARG A 199 -15.47 4.91 -2.73
CA ARG A 199 -16.92 4.78 -2.46
C ARG A 199 -17.23 3.90 -1.25
N ALA A 200 -16.29 3.07 -0.80
CA ALA A 200 -16.44 2.30 0.43
C ALA A 200 -16.59 3.24 1.64
N GLU A 201 -17.23 2.77 2.69
CA GLU A 201 -17.32 3.51 3.95
C GLU A 201 -15.90 3.80 4.50
N ASN A 202 -15.77 4.91 5.24
CA ASN A 202 -14.48 5.29 5.84
C ASN A 202 -14.07 4.24 6.88
N ASN A 203 -12.76 4.13 7.13
CA ASN A 203 -12.18 3.19 8.10
C ASN A 203 -12.54 1.71 7.86
N THR A 204 -12.79 1.30 6.63
CA THR A 204 -13.15 -0.10 6.31
C THR A 204 -11.94 -0.99 6.03
N ILE A 205 -10.76 -0.42 5.83
CA ILE A 205 -9.55 -1.14 5.43
C ILE A 205 -8.63 -1.31 6.64
N TRP A 206 -8.68 -2.50 7.24
CA TRP A 206 -7.79 -2.93 8.31
C TRP A 206 -6.53 -3.58 7.74
N LEU A 207 -5.35 -3.07 8.10
CA LEU A 207 -4.06 -3.61 7.67
C LEU A 207 -3.26 -4.23 8.83
N GLY A 208 -3.64 -3.96 10.08
CA GLY A 208 -2.85 -4.30 11.26
C GLY A 208 -1.82 -3.22 11.58
N SER A 209 -0.66 -3.64 12.08
CA SER A 209 0.51 -2.78 12.25
C SER A 209 1.27 -2.72 10.93
N VAL A 210 1.62 -1.53 10.46
CA VAL A 210 2.33 -1.34 9.19
C VAL A 210 3.58 -0.49 9.41
N LYS A 211 4.77 -1.03 9.13
CA LYS A 211 6.00 -0.25 9.24
C LYS A 211 6.00 0.90 8.25
N LYS A 212 5.75 0.63 6.96
CA LYS A 212 5.78 1.68 5.93
C LYS A 212 4.53 1.70 5.06
N VAL A 213 3.84 2.84 5.04
CA VAL A 213 2.74 3.14 4.11
C VAL A 213 3.21 4.14 3.07
N THR A 214 3.11 3.77 1.80
CA THR A 214 3.46 4.64 0.68
C THR A 214 2.29 4.77 -0.29
N LEU A 215 1.75 5.98 -0.45
CA LEU A 215 0.66 6.25 -1.39
C LEU A 215 1.09 7.30 -2.43
N PHE A 216 0.92 6.95 -3.70
CA PHE A 216 1.29 7.82 -4.83
C PHE A 216 0.07 8.20 -5.67
N ARG A 217 0.07 9.46 -6.15
CA ARG A 217 -0.91 9.96 -7.14
C ARG A 217 -2.35 9.76 -6.64
N TYR A 218 -3.27 9.22 -7.45
CA TYR A 218 -4.67 9.06 -7.05
C TYR A 218 -4.86 8.08 -5.89
N ALA A 219 -3.88 7.24 -5.54
CA ALA A 219 -3.99 6.30 -4.43
C ALA A 219 -4.12 6.99 -3.07
N ILE A 220 -3.73 8.25 -2.95
CA ILE A 220 -3.86 9.04 -1.72
C ILE A 220 -5.31 9.24 -1.29
N ASN A 221 -6.26 9.21 -2.22
CA ASN A 221 -7.68 9.31 -1.89
C ASN A 221 -8.19 8.10 -1.06
N ILE A 222 -7.37 7.04 -0.92
CA ILE A 222 -7.65 5.88 -0.06
C ILE A 222 -7.26 6.14 1.40
N LEU A 223 -6.49 7.19 1.69
CA LEU A 223 -6.01 7.47 3.04
C LEU A 223 -7.16 7.59 4.06
N SER A 224 -8.30 8.18 3.68
CA SER A 224 -9.52 8.27 4.52
C SER A 224 -10.25 6.94 4.75
N LYS A 225 -9.84 5.88 4.03
CA LYS A 225 -10.43 4.54 4.10
C LYS A 225 -9.62 3.59 4.97
N LEU A 226 -8.37 3.94 5.27
CA LEU A 226 -7.55 3.20 6.24
C LEU A 226 -8.18 3.33 7.63
N HIS A 227 -8.25 2.22 8.35
CA HIS A 227 -8.81 2.17 9.70
C HIS A 227 -7.96 2.99 10.69
N GLU A 228 -8.60 3.77 11.57
CA GLU A 228 -7.94 4.67 12.54
C GLU A 228 -7.03 3.96 13.55
N LYS A 229 -7.29 2.67 13.81
CA LYS A 229 -6.46 1.80 14.68
C LYS A 229 -5.20 1.24 14.00
N ASN A 230 -4.97 1.51 12.71
CA ASN A 230 -3.72 1.10 12.08
C ASN A 230 -2.56 1.87 12.74
N VAL A 231 -1.50 1.16 13.12
CA VAL A 231 -0.27 1.77 13.65
C VAL A 231 0.73 1.89 12.50
N MET A 232 1.30 3.08 12.29
CA MET A 232 2.20 3.35 11.17
C MET A 232 3.56 3.84 11.66
N GLU A 233 4.66 3.14 11.34
CA GLU A 233 6.00 3.67 11.65
C GLU A 233 6.39 4.79 10.67
N GLU A 234 6.06 4.67 9.38
CA GLU A 234 6.35 5.65 8.33
C GLU A 234 5.16 5.82 7.39
N LEU A 235 4.71 7.06 7.20
CA LEU A 235 3.74 7.45 6.18
C LEU A 235 4.39 8.39 5.16
N CYS A 236 4.59 7.90 3.93
CA CYS A 236 5.19 8.65 2.84
C CYS A 236 4.16 8.93 1.73
N LEU A 237 3.87 10.22 1.49
CA LEU A 237 2.89 10.67 0.49
C LEU A 237 3.55 11.63 -0.50
N SER A 238 3.35 11.41 -1.80
CA SER A 238 3.95 12.26 -2.85
C SER A 238 3.03 12.43 -4.06
N VAL A 239 2.76 13.69 -4.42
CA VAL A 239 1.93 14.06 -5.59
C VAL A 239 2.44 15.32 -6.27
N ASP A 240 2.62 15.21 -7.59
CA ASP A 240 3.09 16.26 -8.47
C ASP A 240 1.95 16.99 -9.23
N ARG A 241 0.71 16.50 -9.17
CA ARG A 241 -0.45 17.09 -9.88
C ARG A 241 -1.69 17.30 -9.01
N ILE A 242 -2.31 18.48 -9.12
CA ILE A 242 -3.43 18.89 -8.25
C ILE A 242 -4.66 17.99 -8.42
N GLU A 243 -4.91 17.48 -9.63
CA GLU A 243 -6.05 16.60 -9.91
C GLU A 243 -6.02 15.31 -9.07
N HIS A 244 -4.83 14.82 -8.68
CA HIS A 244 -4.67 13.60 -7.88
C HIS A 244 -5.13 13.76 -6.42
N VAL A 245 -5.10 14.98 -5.89
CA VAL A 245 -5.36 15.31 -4.47
C VAL A 245 -6.56 16.24 -4.27
N SER A 246 -7.16 16.71 -5.36
CA SER A 246 -8.24 17.69 -5.32
C SER A 246 -9.43 17.29 -4.44
N GLU A 247 -9.77 16.00 -4.37
CA GLU A 247 -10.84 15.51 -3.48
C GLU A 247 -10.45 15.58 -2.00
N VAL A 248 -9.22 15.17 -1.66
CA VAL A 248 -8.71 15.24 -0.28
C VAL A 248 -8.58 16.68 0.20
N ILE A 249 -8.07 17.59 -0.64
CA ILE A 249 -7.94 19.01 -0.29
C ILE A 249 -9.30 19.66 0.01
N ARG A 250 -10.36 19.22 -0.69
CA ARG A 250 -11.72 19.72 -0.47
C ARG A 250 -12.42 19.11 0.75
N ALA A 251 -11.85 18.06 1.34
CA ALA A 251 -12.41 17.45 2.54
C ALA A 251 -12.43 18.44 3.71
N GLU A 252 -13.25 18.16 4.71
CA GLU A 252 -13.27 18.96 5.94
C GLU A 252 -11.94 18.81 6.70
N ASN A 253 -11.59 19.82 7.51
CA ASN A 253 -10.38 19.73 8.33
C ASN A 253 -10.54 18.60 9.36
N ASN A 254 -9.44 17.91 9.67
CA ASN A 254 -9.43 16.74 10.57
C ASN A 254 -10.34 15.57 10.13
N SER A 255 -10.74 15.50 8.86
CA SER A 255 -11.60 14.42 8.36
C SER A 255 -10.87 13.09 8.12
N ILE A 256 -9.54 13.10 8.09
CA ILE A 256 -8.70 11.91 7.85
C ILE A 256 -7.99 11.53 9.14
N LYS A 257 -8.42 10.47 9.79
CA LYS A 257 -7.82 9.97 11.03
C LYS A 257 -6.66 9.04 10.74
N LEU A 258 -5.45 9.36 11.22
CA LEU A 258 -4.22 8.61 10.93
C LEU A 258 -3.67 7.78 12.09
N GLY A 259 -4.36 7.75 13.25
CA GLY A 259 -3.85 7.04 14.43
C GLY A 259 -2.51 7.62 14.92
N LYS A 260 -1.59 6.74 15.30
CA LYS A 260 -0.21 7.09 15.70
C LYS A 260 0.72 6.93 14.48
N VAL A 261 1.50 7.96 14.17
CA VAL A 261 2.44 8.01 13.06
C VAL A 261 3.82 8.45 13.57
N ASN A 262 4.79 7.54 13.48
CA ASN A 262 6.14 7.78 14.00
C ASN A 262 6.99 8.66 13.05
N LYS A 263 6.82 8.52 11.74
CA LYS A 263 7.44 9.36 10.72
C LYS A 263 6.44 9.76 9.65
N LEU A 264 6.34 11.05 9.36
CA LEU A 264 5.46 11.60 8.33
C LEU A 264 6.26 12.40 7.30
N ASP A 265 6.32 11.89 6.07
CA ASP A 265 7.01 12.50 4.92
C ASP A 265 5.98 12.91 3.85
N LEU A 266 5.76 14.23 3.72
CA LEU A 266 4.89 14.78 2.68
C LEU A 266 5.69 15.59 1.67
N LYS A 267 5.58 15.20 0.40
CA LYS A 267 6.27 15.84 -0.72
C LYS A 267 5.29 16.54 -1.65
N LEU A 268 5.73 17.68 -2.18
CA LEU A 268 5.05 18.45 -3.21
C LEU A 268 3.62 18.84 -2.76
N LEU A 269 2.58 18.61 -3.56
CA LEU A 269 1.19 18.99 -3.26
C LEU A 269 0.60 18.32 -2.01
N MET A 270 1.26 17.29 -1.48
CA MET A 270 0.78 16.60 -0.28
C MET A 270 0.81 17.47 0.97
N ILE A 271 1.59 18.55 1.00
CA ILE A 271 1.58 19.45 2.14
C ILE A 271 0.18 20.10 2.31
N ASN A 272 -0.54 20.36 1.21
CA ASN A 272 -1.89 20.93 1.24
C ASN A 272 -2.94 20.06 1.93
N ILE A 273 -2.66 18.77 2.18
CA ILE A 273 -3.59 17.89 2.91
C ILE A 273 -3.40 17.95 4.43
N LEU A 274 -2.35 18.60 4.94
CA LEU A 274 -2.07 18.67 6.39
C LEU A 274 -3.27 19.09 7.24
N PRO A 275 -4.05 20.13 6.89
CA PRO A 275 -5.22 20.53 7.68
C PRO A 275 -6.31 19.45 7.76
N LYS A 276 -6.25 18.44 6.90
CA LYS A 276 -7.23 17.35 6.79
C LYS A 276 -6.86 16.16 7.65
N LEU A 277 -5.60 16.07 8.07
CA LEU A 277 -5.09 14.99 8.88
C LEU A 277 -5.41 15.23 10.36
N GLN A 278 -5.96 14.22 11.01
CA GLN A 278 -6.17 14.15 12.45
C GLN A 278 -5.27 13.04 13.01
N LEU A 279 -4.20 13.45 13.68
CA LEU A 279 -3.33 12.55 14.43
C LEU A 279 -3.93 12.29 15.82
N HIS A 280 -3.54 11.17 16.45
CA HIS A 280 -3.89 10.87 17.83
C HIS A 280 -3.39 11.96 18.79
N GLU A 281 -4.09 12.19 19.90
CA GLU A 281 -3.72 13.24 20.88
C GLU A 281 -2.34 12.98 21.51
N GLU A 282 -2.05 11.71 21.80
CA GLU A 282 -0.75 11.21 22.28
C GLU A 282 0.23 10.89 21.14
N ASN A 283 0.11 11.52 19.96
CA ASN A 283 1.05 11.24 18.87
C ASN A 283 2.44 11.77 19.23
N GLU A 284 3.42 10.87 19.25
CA GLU A 284 4.84 11.20 19.39
C GLU A 284 5.56 10.78 18.11
N MET A 285 6.07 11.77 17.38
CA MET A 285 6.69 11.60 16.08
C MET A 285 8.20 11.79 16.19
N GLU A 286 8.96 10.82 15.68
CA GLU A 286 10.41 10.92 15.54
C GLU A 286 10.76 11.94 14.45
N GLU A 287 10.12 11.87 13.29
CA GLU A 287 10.46 12.71 12.14
C GLU A 287 9.23 13.27 11.41
N PHE A 288 9.17 14.59 11.26
CA PHE A 288 8.22 15.29 10.40
C PHE A 288 8.96 15.99 9.25
N LEU A 289 8.81 15.48 8.03
CA LEU A 289 9.57 15.90 6.85
C LEU A 289 8.63 16.47 5.79
N LEU A 290 8.90 17.70 5.35
CA LEU A 290 8.09 18.36 4.33
C LEU A 290 8.97 19.03 3.28
N SER A 291 8.64 18.83 2.00
CA SER A 291 9.40 19.40 0.88
C SER A 291 8.50 19.85 -0.25
N ALA A 292 8.54 21.14 -0.59
CA ALA A 292 7.78 21.71 -1.70
C ALA A 292 8.65 22.67 -2.51
N ASP A 293 8.87 22.37 -3.79
CA ASP A 293 9.65 23.19 -4.73
C ASP A 293 8.84 24.31 -5.40
N ARG A 294 7.55 24.44 -5.07
CA ARG A 294 6.66 25.52 -5.53
C ARG A 294 5.75 26.04 -4.42
N GLU A 295 5.42 27.32 -4.46
CA GLU A 295 4.50 27.97 -3.52
C GLU A 295 3.07 27.41 -3.60
N GLU A 296 2.62 27.06 -4.81
CA GLU A 296 1.29 26.47 -5.04
C GLU A 296 1.06 25.14 -4.27
N TYR A 297 2.14 24.48 -3.86
CA TYR A 297 2.11 23.22 -3.12
C TYR A 297 1.83 23.40 -1.62
N VAL A 298 1.87 24.63 -1.12
CA VAL A 298 1.63 24.99 0.29
C VAL A 298 0.52 26.04 0.47
N SER A 299 -0.13 26.46 -0.62
CA SER A 299 -1.09 27.56 -0.64
C SER A 299 -2.26 27.36 0.32
N GLU A 300 -2.85 26.16 0.36
CA GLU A 300 -3.98 25.84 1.24
C GLU A 300 -3.58 25.95 2.72
N VAL A 301 -2.36 25.49 3.05
CA VAL A 301 -1.84 25.56 4.42
C VAL A 301 -1.54 27.00 4.84
N ILE A 302 -1.00 27.81 3.94
CA ILE A 302 -0.69 29.22 4.22
C ILE A 302 -1.96 30.01 4.56
N LEU A 303 -3.08 29.68 3.93
CA LEU A 303 -4.39 30.30 4.18
C LEU A 303 -5.02 29.86 5.51
N ALA A 304 -4.62 28.72 6.07
CA ALA A 304 -5.09 28.28 7.38
C ALA A 304 -4.73 29.30 8.47
N LYS A 305 -5.51 29.35 9.56
CA LYS A 305 -5.16 30.17 10.72
C LYS A 305 -3.85 29.64 11.34
N ASN A 306 -3.13 30.51 12.03
CA ASN A 306 -1.90 30.08 12.70
C ASN A 306 -2.22 29.07 13.81
N ASN A 307 -1.28 28.15 14.08
CA ASN A 307 -1.40 27.12 15.11
C ASN A 307 -2.67 26.24 15.01
N THR A 308 -3.19 25.98 13.80
CA THR A 308 -4.37 25.11 13.64
C THR A 308 -4.03 23.67 13.27
N ILE A 309 -2.80 23.39 12.83
CA ILE A 309 -2.38 22.05 12.42
C ILE A 309 -1.67 21.37 13.59
N TRP A 310 -2.41 20.55 14.32
CA TRP A 310 -1.89 19.82 15.47
C TRP A 310 -1.05 18.61 15.05
N LEU A 311 0.18 18.52 15.55
CA LEU A 311 1.10 17.41 15.25
C LEU A 311 1.40 16.49 16.45
N GLY A 312 1.03 16.90 17.67
CA GLY A 312 1.46 16.25 18.90
C GLY A 312 2.91 16.62 19.25
N LYS A 313 3.71 15.64 19.70
CA LYS A 313 5.14 15.80 19.96
C LYS A 313 5.95 15.43 18.71
N VAL A 314 6.97 16.21 18.38
CA VAL A 314 7.86 16.03 17.22
C VAL A 314 9.31 16.24 17.67
N LYS A 315 10.14 15.19 17.55
CA LYS A 315 11.56 15.25 17.87
C LYS A 315 12.39 15.93 16.78
N LYS A 316 12.17 15.59 15.51
CA LYS A 316 12.86 16.19 14.37
C LYS A 316 11.88 16.81 13.38
N LEU A 317 12.08 18.09 13.09
CA LEU A 317 11.32 18.85 12.10
C LEU A 317 12.23 19.24 10.93
N GLU A 318 11.92 18.77 9.72
CA GLU A 318 12.63 19.18 8.51
C GLU A 318 11.68 19.82 7.48
N LEU A 319 11.90 21.09 7.18
CA LEU A 319 11.16 21.85 6.18
C LEU A 319 12.10 22.31 5.05
N LYS A 320 11.81 21.87 3.83
CA LYS A 320 12.60 22.19 2.63
C LYS A 320 11.83 23.11 1.69
N LEU A 321 12.54 24.09 1.14
CA LEU A 321 12.09 25.00 0.10
C LEU A 321 10.83 25.78 0.55
N PHE A 322 9.77 25.81 -0.24
CA PHE A 322 8.54 26.55 0.11
C PHE A 322 7.78 25.93 1.30
N ALA A 323 8.12 24.70 1.72
CA ALA A 323 7.52 24.09 2.91
C ALA A 323 7.77 24.90 4.19
N ILE A 324 8.84 25.69 4.26
CA ILE A 324 9.15 26.52 5.43
C ILE A 324 8.03 27.51 5.76
N ASN A 325 7.27 27.95 4.75
CA ASN A 325 6.18 28.93 4.91
C ASN A 325 5.01 28.42 5.77
N ILE A 326 4.95 27.12 6.04
CA ILE A 326 3.90 26.54 6.88
C ILE A 326 4.26 26.59 8.38
N LEU A 327 5.50 26.95 8.73
CA LEU A 327 5.99 26.94 10.11
C LEU A 327 4.98 27.63 11.07
N PRO A 328 4.46 28.85 10.79
CA PRO A 328 3.50 29.51 11.68
C PRO A 328 2.13 28.80 11.83
N LYS A 329 1.87 27.74 11.07
CA LYS A 329 0.60 26.99 11.04
C LYS A 329 0.63 25.76 11.92
N LEU A 330 1.83 25.25 12.20
CA LEU A 330 2.03 24.04 12.98
C LEU A 330 1.81 24.34 14.47
N LYS A 331 1.11 23.44 15.15
CA LYS A 331 0.89 23.45 16.60
C LYS A 331 1.45 22.16 17.17
N LEU A 332 2.41 22.32 18.09
CA LEU A 332 3.02 21.22 18.83
C LEU A 332 2.42 21.14 20.24
N HIS A 333 2.61 20.00 20.88
CA HIS A 333 2.29 19.81 22.29
C HIS A 333 3.10 20.76 23.19
N GLU A 334 2.54 21.18 24.32
CA GLU A 334 3.20 22.13 25.24
C GLU A 334 4.46 21.54 25.90
N GLU A 335 4.44 20.22 26.14
CA GLU A 335 5.55 19.42 26.64
C GLU A 335 6.47 18.91 25.51
N ASN A 336 6.40 19.49 24.31
CA ASN A 336 7.26 19.06 23.22
C ASN A 336 8.73 19.39 23.49
N GLU A 337 9.57 18.35 23.55
CA GLU A 337 11.03 18.45 23.61
C GLU A 337 11.60 18.15 22.22
N MET A 338 11.65 19.17 21.37
CA MET A 338 12.18 19.00 20.01
C MET A 338 13.70 18.87 20.09
N GLU A 339 14.31 17.94 19.35
CA GLU A 339 15.76 17.73 19.34
C GLU A 339 16.42 18.50 18.19
N GLU A 340 15.80 18.50 17.01
CA GLU A 340 16.39 19.03 15.78
C GLU A 340 15.37 19.79 14.92
N ILE A 341 15.78 20.97 14.45
CA ILE A 341 15.08 21.73 13.41
C ILE A 341 16.02 21.93 12.22
N CYS A 342 15.61 21.44 11.05
CA CYS A 342 16.28 21.64 9.78
C CYS A 342 15.41 22.50 8.86
N LEU A 343 15.83 23.73 8.57
CA LEU A 343 15.17 24.60 7.58
C LEU A 343 16.13 24.85 6.42
N SER A 344 15.71 24.49 5.20
CA SER A 344 16.54 24.62 4.00
C SER A 344 15.84 25.40 2.90
N LEU A 345 16.25 26.63 2.63
CA LEU A 345 15.67 27.49 1.58
C LEU A 345 16.73 27.88 0.54
N ILE A 346 16.80 27.13 -0.57
CA ILE A 346 17.80 27.32 -1.64
C ILE A 346 17.15 27.96 -2.87
N ILE A 347 16.32 29.00 -2.69
CA ILE A 347 15.66 29.69 -3.81
C ILE A 347 16.12 31.16 -3.85
N PRO A 348 16.74 31.63 -4.95
CA PRO A 348 17.33 32.98 -5.05
C PRO A 348 16.31 34.12 -5.24
N LYS A 349 15.00 33.84 -5.33
CA LYS A 349 13.96 34.87 -5.49
C LYS A 349 13.54 35.43 -4.13
N LEU A 350 14.34 36.37 -3.61
CA LEU A 350 14.16 37.10 -2.34
C LEU A 350 12.75 37.68 -2.10
N GLU A 351 12.02 38.06 -3.16
CA GLU A 351 10.76 38.80 -3.03
C GLU A 351 9.62 38.03 -2.35
N HIS A 352 9.61 36.69 -2.42
CA HIS A 352 8.55 35.88 -1.79
C HIS A 352 8.85 35.60 -0.31
N ALA A 353 10.11 35.39 0.06
CA ALA A 353 10.50 35.12 1.45
C ALA A 353 10.20 36.31 2.38
N TYR A 354 10.42 37.55 1.91
CA TYR A 354 10.20 38.76 2.72
C TYR A 354 8.73 39.05 3.03
N LYS A 355 7.79 38.71 2.14
CA LYS A 355 6.35 38.98 2.37
C LYS A 355 5.77 38.18 3.53
N ILE A 356 6.30 36.99 3.80
CA ILE A 356 5.78 36.09 4.84
C ILE A 356 6.34 36.48 6.21
N ILE A 357 7.64 36.77 6.27
CA ILE A 357 8.39 37.10 7.51
C ILE A 357 7.91 38.43 8.13
N LEU A 358 7.57 39.42 7.30
CA LEU A 358 7.13 40.72 7.79
C LEU A 358 5.71 40.73 8.37
N ALA A 359 4.91 39.68 8.16
CA ALA A 359 3.48 39.74 8.43
C ALA A 359 3.05 39.27 9.83
N LYS A 360 3.79 38.42 10.56
CA LYS A 360 3.21 37.77 11.76
C LYS A 360 4.20 37.51 12.91
N LYS A 361 3.86 38.02 14.10
CA LYS A 361 4.53 37.79 15.40
C LYS A 361 4.30 36.40 16.02
N HIS A 362 4.13 35.35 15.22
CA HIS A 362 3.92 34.00 15.78
C HIS A 362 5.23 33.23 15.82
N ARG A 363 5.50 32.57 16.94
CA ARG A 363 6.71 31.79 17.13
C ARG A 363 6.36 30.34 17.46
N ILE A 364 7.06 29.38 16.87
CA ILE A 364 7.03 28.00 17.33
C ILE A 364 7.88 27.90 18.60
N SER A 365 7.36 27.20 19.62
CA SER A 365 8.15 26.86 20.81
C SER A 365 9.29 25.92 20.43
N THR A 366 10.53 26.33 20.68
CA THR A 366 11.71 25.47 20.50
C THR A 366 12.32 24.99 21.80
N ARG A 367 11.47 24.84 22.82
CA ARG A 367 11.89 24.26 24.08
C ARG A 367 12.58 22.91 23.82
N GLY A 368 13.84 22.82 24.25
CA GLY A 368 14.64 21.60 24.11
C GLY A 368 15.43 21.44 22.81
N VAL A 369 15.28 22.33 21.81
CA VAL A 369 16.03 22.20 20.53
C VAL A 369 17.52 22.22 20.80
N LYS A 370 18.21 21.14 20.42
CA LYS A 370 19.65 20.97 20.58
C LYS A 370 20.39 21.37 19.31
N ASN A 371 19.78 21.11 18.15
CA ASN A 371 20.37 21.32 16.85
C ASN A 371 19.45 22.16 15.96
N LEU A 372 19.92 23.35 15.59
CA LEU A 372 19.25 24.22 14.61
C LEU A 372 20.11 24.32 13.35
N VAL A 373 19.64 23.70 12.26
CA VAL A 373 20.32 23.73 10.96
C VAL A 373 19.54 24.65 10.02
N LEU A 374 20.15 25.77 9.66
CA LEU A 374 19.61 26.72 8.70
C LEU A 374 20.50 26.74 7.46
N SER A 375 19.94 26.52 6.28
CA SER A 375 20.68 26.62 5.03
C SER A 375 20.04 27.59 4.04
N GLY A 376 20.89 28.31 3.30
CA GLY A 376 20.47 29.34 2.35
C GLY A 376 19.73 30.51 3.02
N TYR A 377 18.57 30.87 2.49
CA TYR A 377 17.75 31.98 2.98
C TYR A 377 16.89 31.62 4.20
N ALA A 378 17.02 30.39 4.74
CA ALA A 378 16.26 29.96 5.91
C ALA A 378 16.62 30.76 7.18
N ILE A 379 17.78 31.40 7.22
CA ILE A 379 18.21 32.32 8.30
C ILE A 379 17.17 33.41 8.59
N ASN A 380 16.41 33.83 7.59
CA ASN A 380 15.42 34.90 7.76
C ASN A 380 14.21 34.47 8.62
N PHE A 381 14.02 33.16 8.83
CA PHE A 381 12.96 32.61 9.69
C PHE A 381 13.37 32.52 11.17
N LEU A 382 14.62 32.85 11.52
CA LEU A 382 15.10 32.84 12.91
C LEU A 382 14.17 33.58 13.90
N PRO A 383 13.56 34.74 13.58
CA PRO A 383 12.64 35.44 14.49
C PRO A 383 11.35 34.66 14.83
N GLU A 384 10.97 33.68 14.01
CA GLU A 384 9.79 32.82 14.18
C GLU A 384 10.09 31.61 15.09
N ILE A 385 11.34 31.43 15.51
CA ILE A 385 11.80 30.31 16.32
C ILE A 385 12.01 30.81 17.76
N HIS A 386 11.12 30.45 18.70
CA HIS A 386 11.19 30.97 20.07
C HIS A 386 12.25 30.24 20.90
N GLY A 387 13.32 30.96 21.28
CA GLY A 387 14.48 30.40 22.01
C GLY A 387 15.73 30.28 21.14
N ALA A 388 15.64 30.58 19.84
CA ALA A 388 16.78 30.52 18.95
C ALA A 388 17.85 31.60 19.19
N SER A 389 17.61 32.57 20.09
CA SER A 389 18.66 33.49 20.55
C SER A 389 19.67 32.82 21.46
N ASP A 390 19.29 31.69 22.06
CA ASP A 390 20.07 30.97 23.06
C ASP A 390 20.84 29.78 22.44
N LEU A 391 20.66 29.56 21.12
CA LEU A 391 21.28 28.55 20.26
C LEU A 391 22.19 29.23 19.24
#